data_AF-A0A812BMY9-F1
#
_entry.id   AF-A0A812BMY9-F1
#
_cell.length_a   1.000
_cell.length_b   1.000
_cell.length_c   1.000
_cell.angle_alpha   90.00
_cell.angle_beta   90.00
_cell.angle_gamma   90.00
#
_symmetry.space_group_name_H-M   'P 1'
#
loop_
_entity.id
_entity.type
_entity.pdbx_description
1 polymer ?
#
loop_
_entity_poly.entity_id
_entity_poly.type
_entity_poly.pdbx_seq_one_letter_code
_entity_poly.pdbx_strand_id
1 'polypeptide(L)'
;MDEMVTSVCKGKAIDLMIAADATDRVSKEKFKLQMKFIEKLFQYFDVSNSATRVGFLKFGRRVESVFDINQHNNTQDIIDILKHERQIKGRGRINRAIKYMRTRSFRRSLLRLDMNTPHVGLVITGSKSDDREQTLKESLFATRAGITMYAVGIGPEVTTPELESIVDGQKFFDHYFHMDNYNNTAKILQDLVLKICRAEPSPIPVSDAGCGTRQPADVLFAHDSANAGVSRTKQTLNFIKSVVKEFDIDPEHIQVGGEDFLINNFLFILSLSSIMIRYLFLNYYFTMEESRSLSLSLSLSLSIYLSIYLSISPSLFHYCLFPSLSHFPFARMFFLIFHNPFFLSKLTSSLSLFLFLSFSLSFHFSLFRPAFNNN
;
A
#
# COMPACT_ATOMS: atom_id res chain seq x y z
N MET A 1 35.62 -0.30 19.08
CA MET A 1 34.61 0.33 18.20
C MET A 1 33.71 -0.72 17.57
N ASP A 2 34.24 -1.80 16.99
CA ASP A 2 33.43 -2.92 16.47
C ASP A 2 32.52 -3.55 17.53
N GLU A 3 33.02 -3.80 18.74
CA GLU A 3 32.21 -4.37 19.83
C GLU A 3 31.01 -3.48 20.24
N MET A 4 31.15 -2.15 20.12
CA MET A 4 30.07 -1.19 20.35
C MET A 4 29.05 -1.20 19.22
N VAL A 5 29.47 -1.46 17.98
CA VAL A 5 28.57 -1.54 16.83
C VAL A 5 27.78 -2.84 16.85
N THR A 6 28.43 -3.97 17.15
CA THR A 6 27.77 -5.27 17.28
C THR A 6 26.74 -5.29 18.41
N SER A 7 26.99 -4.57 19.52
CA SER A 7 26.03 -4.49 20.62
C SER A 7 24.72 -3.77 20.25
N VAL A 8 24.76 -2.80 19.32
CA VAL A 8 23.55 -2.10 18.85
C VAL A 8 22.61 -3.02 18.06
N CYS A 9 23.15 -4.05 17.43
CA CYS A 9 22.41 -5.01 16.60
C CYS A 9 21.98 -6.27 17.36
N LYS A 10 22.56 -6.51 18.54
CA LYS A 10 22.33 -7.73 19.30
C LYS A 10 20.85 -7.91 19.64
N GLY A 11 20.29 -9.06 19.28
CA GLY A 11 18.89 -9.40 19.54
C GLY A 11 17.84 -8.59 18.77
N LYS A 12 18.23 -7.75 17.81
CA LYS A 12 17.27 -6.97 17.02
C LYS A 12 16.65 -7.82 15.91
N ALA A 13 15.33 -7.80 15.81
CA ALA A 13 14.61 -8.38 14.70
C ALA A 13 14.71 -7.45 13.47
N ILE A 14 15.45 -7.85 12.44
CA ILE A 14 15.60 -7.13 11.17
C ILE A 14 15.52 -8.14 10.03
N ASP A 15 14.88 -7.79 8.91
CA ASP A 15 14.94 -8.59 7.68
C ASP A 15 15.78 -7.85 6.63
N LEU A 16 16.96 -8.36 6.33
CA LEU A 16 17.94 -7.74 5.43
C LEU A 16 18.11 -8.56 4.16
N MET A 17 17.77 -8.00 2.99
CA MET A 17 18.03 -8.61 1.69
C MET A 17 19.11 -7.83 0.94
N ILE A 18 20.18 -8.51 0.52
CA ILE A 18 21.31 -7.90 -0.18
C ILE A 18 21.32 -8.33 -1.64
N ALA A 19 21.48 -7.38 -2.56
CA ALA A 19 21.72 -7.62 -3.99
C ALA A 19 23.13 -7.23 -4.40
N ALA A 20 23.89 -8.16 -4.99
CA ALA A 20 25.22 -7.89 -5.54
C ALA A 20 25.25 -7.86 -7.08
N ASP A 21 26.00 -6.90 -7.63
CA ASP A 21 26.27 -6.78 -9.06
C ASP A 21 27.25 -7.85 -9.54
N ALA A 22 26.70 -8.80 -10.28
CA ALA A 22 27.39 -9.96 -10.84
C ALA A 22 27.49 -9.88 -12.39
N THR A 23 27.47 -8.67 -12.95
CA THR A 23 27.50 -8.41 -14.40
C THR A 23 28.88 -8.58 -15.04
N ASP A 24 28.94 -8.48 -16.37
CA ASP A 24 30.20 -8.40 -17.13
C ASP A 24 30.96 -7.10 -16.93
N ARG A 25 30.28 -6.03 -16.50
CA ARG A 25 30.89 -4.71 -16.29
C ARG A 25 31.73 -4.66 -15.00
N VAL A 26 31.46 -5.58 -14.08
CA VAL A 26 32.21 -5.72 -12.84
C VAL A 26 33.37 -6.69 -13.07
N SER A 27 34.59 -6.26 -12.75
CA SER A 27 35.78 -7.13 -12.79
C SER A 27 35.68 -8.25 -11.75
N LYS A 28 36.43 -9.34 -11.93
CA LYS A 28 36.43 -10.44 -10.95
C LYS A 28 36.91 -9.97 -9.57
N GLU A 29 37.85 -9.04 -9.56
CA GLU A 29 38.40 -8.42 -8.35
C GLU A 29 37.32 -7.63 -7.64
N LYS A 30 36.61 -6.73 -8.34
CA LYS A 30 35.50 -5.96 -7.77
C LYS A 30 34.38 -6.86 -7.25
N PHE A 31 34.05 -7.94 -7.94
CA PHE A 31 33.06 -8.90 -7.44
C PHE A 31 33.54 -9.60 -6.15
N LYS A 32 34.82 -9.99 -6.06
CA LYS A 32 35.40 -10.51 -4.81
C LYS A 32 35.36 -9.47 -3.69
N LEU A 33 35.55 -8.19 -4.00
CA LEU A 33 35.42 -7.11 -3.03
C LEU A 33 33.98 -6.99 -2.50
N GLN A 34 32.97 -7.13 -3.38
CA GLN A 34 31.56 -7.22 -2.97
C GLN A 34 31.33 -8.38 -2.00
N MET A 35 31.77 -9.60 -2.35
CA MET A 35 31.54 -10.78 -1.50
C MET A 35 32.19 -10.61 -0.12
N LYS A 36 33.45 -10.17 -0.08
CA LYS A 36 34.14 -9.87 1.19
C LYS A 36 33.47 -8.77 2.02
N PHE A 37 32.90 -7.75 1.37
CA PHE A 37 32.14 -6.72 2.06
C PHE A 37 30.89 -7.32 2.72
N ILE A 38 30.15 -8.16 1.98
CA ILE A 38 28.94 -8.84 2.49
C ILE A 38 29.28 -9.81 3.62
N GLU A 39 30.34 -10.62 3.47
CA GLU A 39 30.83 -11.52 4.51
C GLU A 39 31.10 -10.78 5.82
N LYS A 40 31.83 -9.65 5.75
CA LYS A 40 32.10 -8.81 6.93
C LYS A 40 30.86 -8.17 7.49
N LEU A 41 29.95 -7.70 6.62
CA LEU A 41 28.69 -7.09 7.04
C LEU A 41 27.84 -8.09 7.85
N PHE A 42 27.75 -9.34 7.42
CA PHE A 42 27.01 -10.38 8.14
C PHE A 42 27.60 -10.74 9.50
N GLN A 43 28.90 -10.53 9.73
CA GLN A 43 29.53 -10.76 11.04
C GLN A 43 29.07 -9.77 12.12
N TYR A 44 28.49 -8.61 11.74
CA TYR A 44 27.95 -7.66 12.70
C TYR A 44 26.54 -7.98 13.18
N PHE A 45 25.85 -8.92 12.52
CA PHE A 45 24.47 -9.26 12.85
C PHE A 45 24.38 -10.59 13.62
N ASP A 46 23.46 -10.62 14.57
CA ASP A 46 23.03 -11.83 15.24
C ASP A 46 22.03 -12.58 14.33
N VAL A 47 22.55 -13.40 13.42
CA VAL A 47 21.73 -14.07 12.40
C VAL A 47 20.96 -15.22 13.02
N SER A 48 19.64 -15.08 13.12
CA SER A 48 18.75 -16.13 13.63
C SER A 48 17.29 -15.84 13.28
N ASN A 49 16.40 -16.83 13.46
CA ASN A 49 14.97 -16.66 13.21
C ASN A 49 14.31 -15.62 14.16
N SER A 50 14.85 -15.45 15.37
CA SER A 50 14.35 -14.52 16.39
C SER A 50 15.02 -13.15 16.37
N ALA A 51 16.15 -12.99 15.68
CA ALA A 51 16.87 -11.73 15.55
C ALA A 51 16.99 -11.32 14.07
N THR A 52 18.19 -11.06 13.57
CA THR A 52 18.39 -10.62 12.18
C THR A 52 18.25 -11.80 11.23
N ARG A 53 17.37 -11.67 10.26
CA ARG A 53 17.22 -12.60 9.13
C ARG A 53 17.88 -11.98 7.91
N VAL A 54 18.70 -12.76 7.21
CA VAL A 54 19.48 -12.25 6.06
C VAL A 54 19.23 -13.08 4.81
N GLY A 55 19.13 -12.39 3.68
CA GLY A 55 18.97 -12.97 2.36
C GLY A 55 20.01 -12.41 1.40
N PHE A 56 20.34 -13.18 0.37
CA PHE A 56 21.30 -12.78 -0.64
C PHE A 56 20.84 -13.15 -2.04
N LEU A 57 20.90 -12.17 -2.93
CA LEU A 57 20.68 -12.35 -4.35
C LEU A 57 21.81 -11.66 -5.15
N LYS A 58 21.99 -12.10 -6.38
CA LYS A 58 22.93 -11.50 -7.32
C LYS A 58 22.24 -11.21 -8.65
N PHE A 59 22.65 -10.14 -9.32
CA PHE A 59 22.08 -9.76 -10.61
C PHE A 59 23.14 -9.65 -11.70
N GLY A 60 22.83 -10.25 -12.85
CA GLY A 60 23.60 -10.21 -14.10
C GLY A 60 22.60 -10.30 -15.25
N ARG A 61 22.82 -11.20 -16.22
CA ARG A 61 21.84 -11.50 -17.28
C ARG A 61 20.41 -11.76 -16.77
N ARG A 62 20.30 -12.23 -15.52
CA ARG A 62 19.08 -12.48 -14.75
C ARG A 62 19.30 -12.09 -13.28
N VAL A 63 18.22 -12.01 -12.52
CA VAL A 63 18.28 -11.97 -11.05
C VAL A 63 18.24 -13.41 -10.54
N GLU A 64 19.16 -13.76 -9.65
CA GLU A 64 19.28 -15.09 -9.05
C GLU A 64 19.29 -14.93 -7.52
N SER A 65 18.25 -15.47 -6.86
CA SER A 65 18.27 -15.60 -5.40
C SER A 65 19.19 -16.77 -5.05
N VAL A 66 20.20 -16.51 -4.21
CA VAL A 66 21.07 -17.55 -3.66
C VAL A 66 20.39 -18.15 -2.44
N PHE A 67 19.90 -17.29 -1.55
CA PHE A 67 19.02 -17.69 -0.46
C PHE A 67 18.08 -16.57 -0.02
N ASP A 68 16.87 -16.95 0.39
CA ASP A 68 15.86 -16.04 0.95
C ASP A 68 16.12 -15.77 2.44
N ILE A 69 15.54 -14.67 2.96
CA ILE A 69 15.75 -14.18 4.34
C ILE A 69 15.48 -15.22 5.45
N ASN A 70 14.66 -16.24 5.18
CA ASN A 70 14.24 -17.24 6.15
C ASN A 70 14.94 -18.61 5.98
N GLN A 71 15.95 -18.72 5.12
CA GLN A 71 16.55 -20.02 4.79
C GLN A 71 17.73 -20.40 5.68
N HIS A 72 18.43 -19.42 6.27
CA HIS A 72 19.60 -19.65 7.10
C HIS A 72 19.47 -18.94 8.45
N ASN A 73 20.00 -19.58 9.50
CA ASN A 73 19.99 -19.11 10.89
C ASN A 73 21.39 -19.13 11.53
N ASN A 74 22.44 -19.19 10.71
CA ASN A 74 23.82 -19.28 11.14
C ASN A 74 24.72 -18.49 10.18
N THR A 75 25.45 -17.53 10.72
CA THR A 75 26.38 -16.67 9.97
C THR A 75 27.49 -17.47 9.27
N GLN A 76 27.99 -18.55 9.88
CA GLN A 76 29.09 -19.32 9.32
C GLN A 76 28.70 -20.04 8.03
N ASP A 77 27.50 -20.65 8.00
CA ASP A 77 26.97 -21.34 6.82
C ASP A 77 26.82 -20.36 5.65
N ILE A 78 26.36 -19.14 5.94
CA ILE A 78 26.21 -18.07 4.94
C ILE A 78 27.58 -17.64 4.39
N ILE A 79 28.58 -17.45 5.27
CA ILE A 79 29.94 -17.10 4.85
C ILE A 79 30.51 -18.17 3.92
N ASP A 80 30.27 -19.45 4.22
CA ASP A 80 30.78 -20.54 3.40
C ASP A 80 30.08 -20.64 2.04
N ILE A 81 28.79 -20.28 1.95
CA ILE A 81 28.09 -20.10 0.66
C ILE A 81 28.75 -18.97 -0.14
N LEU A 82 28.91 -17.79 0.47
CA LEU A 82 29.44 -16.58 -0.21
C LEU A 82 30.83 -16.78 -0.80
N LYS A 83 31.71 -17.55 -0.14
CA LYS A 83 33.06 -17.87 -0.65
C LYS A 83 33.06 -18.59 -2.00
N HIS A 84 32.00 -19.34 -2.31
CA HIS A 84 31.88 -20.14 -3.53
C HIS A 84 31.09 -19.43 -4.63
N GLU A 85 30.51 -18.27 -4.34
CA GLU A 85 29.69 -17.54 -5.28
C GLU A 85 30.49 -16.97 -6.46
N ARG A 86 29.86 -17.03 -7.64
CA ARG A 86 30.46 -16.61 -8.91
C ARG A 86 29.55 -15.64 -9.64
N GLN A 87 30.18 -14.78 -10.44
CA GLN A 87 29.47 -13.85 -11.30
C GLN A 87 28.56 -14.60 -12.28
N ILE A 88 27.31 -14.15 -12.39
CA ILE A 88 26.36 -14.64 -13.38
C ILE A 88 26.79 -14.26 -14.79
N LYS A 89 27.49 -13.13 -14.94
CA LYS A 89 27.86 -12.52 -16.22
C LYS A 89 26.63 -12.04 -17.00
N GLY A 90 26.87 -11.32 -18.08
CA GLY A 90 25.85 -10.64 -18.90
C GLY A 90 25.43 -9.27 -18.39
N ARG A 91 24.48 -8.68 -19.12
CA ARG A 91 23.92 -7.35 -18.86
C ARG A 91 22.95 -7.39 -17.67
N GLY A 92 23.25 -6.64 -16.61
CA GLY A 92 22.42 -6.54 -15.41
C GLY A 92 21.58 -5.30 -15.35
N ARG A 93 20.51 -5.37 -14.57
CA ARG A 93 19.53 -4.29 -14.41
C ARG A 93 19.19 -4.14 -12.94
N ILE A 94 19.67 -3.06 -12.32
CA ILE A 94 19.45 -2.76 -10.89
C ILE A 94 17.96 -2.68 -10.58
N ASN A 95 17.17 -2.04 -11.45
CA ASN A 95 15.71 -1.97 -11.32
C ASN A 95 15.04 -3.36 -11.21
N ARG A 96 15.59 -4.40 -11.87
CA ARG A 96 15.06 -5.77 -11.75
C ARG A 96 15.42 -6.40 -10.40
N ALA A 97 16.61 -6.12 -9.86
CA ALA A 97 17.01 -6.58 -8.54
C ALA A 97 16.12 -5.96 -7.45
N ILE A 98 15.88 -4.64 -7.51
CA ILE A 98 14.98 -3.94 -6.58
C ILE A 98 13.55 -4.50 -6.68
N LYS A 99 13.04 -4.69 -7.91
CA LYS A 99 11.73 -5.32 -8.12
C LYS A 99 11.67 -6.73 -7.54
N TYR A 100 12.73 -7.52 -7.67
CA TYR A 100 12.79 -8.85 -7.08
C TYR A 100 12.74 -8.79 -5.56
N MET A 101 13.52 -7.90 -4.92
CA MET A 101 13.45 -7.70 -3.47
C MET A 101 12.01 -7.41 -3.03
N ARG A 102 11.38 -6.42 -3.68
CA ARG A 102 10.02 -5.98 -3.36
C ARG A 102 8.97 -7.08 -3.53
N THR A 103 9.02 -7.81 -4.65
CA THR A 103 7.92 -8.74 -5.03
C THR A 103 8.16 -10.19 -4.63
N ARG A 104 9.39 -10.57 -4.30
CA ARG A 104 9.78 -11.95 -3.99
C ARG A 104 10.43 -12.08 -2.62
N SER A 105 11.45 -11.28 -2.34
CA SER A 105 12.22 -11.40 -1.09
C SER A 105 11.45 -10.94 0.14
N PHE A 106 10.69 -9.85 0.01
CA PHE A 106 9.83 -9.29 1.06
C PHE A 106 8.34 -9.61 0.83
N ARG A 107 8.05 -10.73 0.14
CA ARG A 107 6.66 -11.18 -0.02
C ARG A 107 6.09 -11.60 1.33
N ARG A 108 4.80 -11.32 1.53
CA ARG A 108 4.08 -11.57 2.79
C ARG A 108 4.30 -12.96 3.39
N SER A 109 4.40 -14.02 2.57
CA SER A 109 4.61 -15.40 3.03
C SER A 109 5.98 -15.66 3.68
N LEU A 110 6.94 -14.74 3.55
CA LEU A 110 8.27 -14.84 4.17
C LEU A 110 8.44 -13.88 5.36
N LEU A 111 7.54 -12.89 5.51
CA LEU A 111 7.64 -11.85 6.52
C LEU A 111 7.15 -12.32 7.90
N ARG A 112 7.73 -11.74 8.95
CA ARG A 112 7.30 -11.91 10.34
C ARG A 112 6.20 -10.89 10.65
N LEU A 113 4.97 -11.18 10.25
CA LEU A 113 3.84 -10.22 10.34
C LEU A 113 3.45 -9.84 11.77
N ASP A 114 3.79 -10.70 12.72
CA ASP A 114 3.60 -10.54 14.15
C ASP A 114 4.71 -9.72 14.82
N MET A 115 5.84 -9.53 14.14
CA MET A 115 6.97 -8.75 14.63
C MET A 115 7.09 -7.45 13.84
N ASN A 116 7.18 -6.34 14.56
CA ASN A 116 7.40 -5.01 13.97
C ASN A 116 8.85 -4.91 13.45
N THR A 117 9.13 -5.58 12.34
CA THR A 117 10.48 -5.85 11.81
C THR A 117 10.81 -4.87 10.69
N PRO A 118 11.94 -4.15 10.73
CA PRO A 118 12.42 -3.38 9.60
C PRO A 118 12.75 -4.29 8.42
N HIS A 119 12.24 -3.95 7.23
CA HIS A 119 12.58 -4.57 5.95
C HIS A 119 13.62 -3.70 5.24
N VAL A 120 14.82 -4.22 5.07
CA VAL A 120 15.97 -3.47 4.56
C VAL A 120 16.49 -4.09 3.27
N GLY A 121 16.49 -3.32 2.19
CA GLY A 121 17.10 -3.70 0.92
C GLY A 121 18.45 -3.02 0.75
N LEU A 122 19.52 -3.78 0.53
CA LEU A 122 20.86 -3.23 0.26
C LEU A 122 21.31 -3.63 -1.14
N VAL A 123 21.57 -2.65 -2.01
CA VAL A 123 22.15 -2.91 -3.33
C VAL A 123 23.64 -2.55 -3.32
N ILE A 124 24.47 -3.49 -3.73
CA ILE A 124 25.90 -3.28 -3.94
C ILE A 124 26.16 -3.35 -5.44
N THR A 125 26.68 -2.27 -6.01
CA THR A 125 26.95 -2.17 -7.45
C THR A 125 28.39 -1.76 -7.72
N GLY A 126 29.00 -2.37 -8.74
CA GLY A 126 30.32 -1.99 -9.26
C GLY A 126 30.22 -1.51 -10.70
N SER A 127 29.03 -1.08 -11.13
CA SER A 127 28.81 -0.56 -12.47
C SER A 127 27.61 0.39 -12.49
N LYS A 128 27.55 1.24 -13.53
CA LYS A 128 26.41 2.12 -13.77
C LYS A 128 25.16 1.33 -14.19
N SER A 129 23.98 1.81 -13.79
CA SER A 129 22.73 1.30 -14.31
C SER A 129 22.60 1.65 -15.79
N ASP A 130 21.94 0.74 -16.50
CA ASP A 130 21.53 0.97 -17.88
C ASP A 130 20.33 1.90 -17.99
N ASP A 131 19.58 2.06 -16.91
CA ASP A 131 18.28 2.74 -16.88
C ASP A 131 18.01 3.29 -15.47
N ARG A 132 18.56 4.48 -15.23
CA ARG A 132 18.51 5.15 -13.94
C ARG A 132 17.10 5.60 -13.57
N GLU A 133 16.29 5.99 -14.55
CA GLU A 133 14.89 6.39 -14.34
C GLU A 133 14.04 5.20 -13.87
N GLN A 134 14.16 4.04 -14.53
CA GLN A 134 13.46 2.85 -14.09
C GLN A 134 13.99 2.32 -12.75
N THR A 135 15.27 2.56 -12.44
CA THR A 135 15.87 2.25 -11.13
C THR A 135 15.22 3.09 -10.03
N LEU A 136 15.13 4.41 -10.23
CA LEU A 136 14.42 5.33 -9.32
C LEU A 136 12.96 4.93 -9.14
N LYS A 137 12.25 4.59 -10.23
CA LYS A 137 10.86 4.17 -10.17
C LYS A 137 10.64 2.92 -9.32
N GLU A 138 11.49 1.89 -9.48
CA GLU A 138 11.37 0.68 -8.65
C GLU A 138 11.82 0.91 -7.20
N SER A 139 12.80 1.80 -6.98
CA SER A 139 13.19 2.23 -5.62
C SER A 139 12.02 2.91 -4.89
N LEU A 140 11.34 3.85 -5.56
CA LEU A 140 10.10 4.48 -5.06
C LEU A 140 9.02 3.45 -4.70
N PHE A 141 8.84 2.42 -5.53
CA PHE A 141 7.89 1.35 -5.23
C PHE A 141 8.34 0.49 -4.03
N ALA A 142 9.64 0.26 -3.86
CA ALA A 142 10.16 -0.46 -2.70
C ALA A 142 9.94 0.33 -1.40
N THR A 143 10.23 1.64 -1.41
CA THR A 143 9.97 2.54 -0.28
C THR A 143 8.49 2.56 0.10
N ARG A 144 7.59 2.66 -0.89
CA ARG A 144 6.13 2.60 -0.65
C ARG A 144 5.65 1.25 -0.12
N ALA A 145 6.37 0.17 -0.43
CA ALA A 145 6.12 -1.16 0.12
C ALA A 145 6.74 -1.35 1.53
N GLY A 146 7.27 -0.28 2.14
CA GLY A 146 7.87 -0.32 3.47
C GLY A 146 9.30 -0.83 3.48
N ILE A 147 10.02 -0.85 2.36
CA ILE A 147 11.41 -1.32 2.31
C ILE A 147 12.35 -0.11 2.37
N THR A 148 13.19 -0.06 3.41
CA THR A 148 14.26 0.94 3.49
C THR A 148 15.41 0.52 2.59
N MET A 149 15.70 1.33 1.57
CA MET A 149 16.77 1.04 0.61
C MET A 149 18.08 1.70 1.01
N TYR A 150 19.18 0.94 0.91
CA TYR A 150 20.57 1.40 1.00
C TYR A 150 21.35 1.01 -0.25
N ALA A 151 22.44 1.75 -0.53
CA ALA A 151 23.30 1.46 -1.67
C ALA A 151 24.79 1.57 -1.35
N VAL A 152 25.61 0.69 -1.91
CA VAL A 152 27.07 0.78 -1.87
C VAL A 152 27.61 0.70 -3.31
N GLY A 153 28.24 1.78 -3.76
CA GLY A 153 28.96 1.84 -5.02
C GLY A 153 30.41 1.44 -4.84
N ILE A 154 30.92 0.54 -5.68
CA ILE A 154 32.32 0.12 -5.65
C ILE A 154 33.04 0.60 -6.90
N GLY A 155 34.09 1.39 -6.69
CA GLY A 155 34.91 1.93 -7.76
C GLY A 155 34.36 3.22 -8.39
N PRO A 156 35.21 3.92 -9.15
CA PRO A 156 34.93 5.28 -9.64
C PRO A 156 33.84 5.33 -10.72
N GLU A 157 33.45 4.21 -11.31
CA GLU A 157 32.40 4.13 -12.33
C GLU A 157 30.98 4.31 -11.78
N VAL A 158 30.79 4.19 -10.47
CA VAL A 158 29.50 4.34 -9.81
C VAL A 158 29.37 5.78 -9.30
N THR A 159 28.51 6.57 -9.93
CA THR A 159 28.38 8.00 -9.62
C THR A 159 27.34 8.25 -8.51
N THR A 160 27.39 9.41 -7.86
CA THR A 160 26.37 9.78 -6.85
C THR A 160 24.94 9.71 -7.40
N PRO A 161 24.61 10.26 -8.59
CA PRO A 161 23.26 10.16 -9.14
C PRO A 161 22.78 8.72 -9.39
N GLU A 162 23.72 7.80 -9.63
CA GLU A 162 23.43 6.37 -9.76
C GLU A 162 22.95 5.81 -8.42
N LEU A 163 23.70 6.05 -7.34
CA LEU A 163 23.35 5.59 -6.00
C LEU A 163 22.09 6.25 -5.46
N GLU A 164 21.91 7.55 -5.70
CA GLU A 164 20.69 8.28 -5.34
C GLU A 164 19.45 7.64 -5.99
N SER A 165 19.55 7.18 -7.24
CA SER A 165 18.43 6.49 -7.90
C SER A 165 18.04 5.17 -7.22
N ILE A 166 18.93 4.55 -6.45
CA ILE A 166 18.65 3.33 -5.70
C ILE A 166 17.96 3.64 -4.37
N VAL A 167 18.19 4.83 -3.79
CA VAL A 167 17.72 5.23 -2.45
C VAL A 167 16.70 6.38 -2.50
N ASP A 168 15.72 6.28 -3.41
CA ASP A 168 14.60 7.24 -3.56
C ASP A 168 15.02 8.69 -3.92
N GLY A 169 16.12 8.83 -4.66
CA GLY A 169 16.46 9.98 -5.51
C GLY A 169 16.91 11.26 -4.82
N GLN A 170 16.28 11.67 -3.70
CA GLN A 170 16.52 12.97 -3.05
C GLN A 170 16.22 13.03 -1.54
N LYS A 171 15.62 11.98 -0.95
CA LYS A 171 15.18 12.02 0.46
C LYS A 171 16.21 11.48 1.46
N PHE A 172 17.20 10.72 1.00
CA PHE A 172 18.08 9.95 1.88
C PHE A 172 19.56 10.07 1.46
N PHE A 173 20.13 11.27 1.57
CA PHE A 173 21.54 11.54 1.25
C PHE A 173 22.53 10.71 2.09
N ASP A 174 22.07 10.09 3.18
CA ASP A 174 22.88 9.26 4.07
C ASP A 174 22.64 7.75 3.87
N HIS A 175 21.85 7.33 2.88
CA HIS A 175 21.56 5.91 2.61
C HIS A 175 22.48 5.28 1.55
N TYR A 176 23.43 6.04 0.99
CA TYR A 176 24.39 5.49 0.05
C TYR A 176 25.85 5.75 0.45
N PHE A 177 26.74 4.90 -0.04
CA PHE A 177 28.17 4.95 0.27
C PHE A 177 29.02 4.66 -0.97
N HIS A 178 30.11 5.39 -1.13
CA HIS A 178 31.12 5.16 -2.16
C HIS A 178 32.33 4.43 -1.58
N MET A 179 32.70 3.30 -2.18
CA MET A 179 33.86 2.48 -1.80
C MET A 179 34.87 2.48 -2.95
N ASP A 180 35.84 3.39 -2.89
CA ASP A 180 36.76 3.61 -4.00
C ASP A 180 37.86 2.53 -4.10
N ASN A 181 38.50 2.17 -2.98
CA ASN A 181 39.68 1.27 -2.95
C ASN A 181 39.92 0.62 -1.58
N TYR A 182 38.86 0.18 -0.88
CA TYR A 182 38.92 -0.51 0.43
C TYR A 182 39.34 0.31 1.66
N ASN A 183 39.99 1.47 1.50
CA ASN A 183 40.49 2.28 2.64
C ASN A 183 39.40 2.73 3.61
N ASN A 184 38.18 2.93 3.11
CA ASN A 184 37.03 3.37 3.91
C ASN A 184 36.04 2.24 4.25
N THR A 185 36.34 0.98 3.90
CA THR A 185 35.43 -0.16 4.09
C THR A 185 34.98 -0.33 5.54
N ALA A 186 35.90 -0.23 6.50
CA ALA A 186 35.57 -0.38 7.92
C ALA A 186 34.58 0.69 8.40
N LYS A 187 34.80 1.95 7.98
CA LYS A 187 33.90 3.06 8.31
C LYS A 187 32.52 2.88 7.66
N ILE A 188 32.48 2.50 6.38
CA ILE A 188 31.23 2.24 5.66
C ILE A 188 30.45 1.11 6.35
N LEU A 189 31.12 0.02 6.71
CA LEU A 189 30.50 -1.10 7.43
C LEU A 189 29.88 -0.63 8.74
N GLN A 190 30.63 0.11 9.56
CA GLN A 190 30.14 0.59 10.86
C GLN A 190 28.96 1.55 10.70
N ASP A 191 29.05 2.55 9.81
CA ASP A 191 27.96 3.50 9.55
C ASP A 191 26.71 2.79 9.01
N LEU A 192 26.89 1.87 8.06
CA LEU A 192 25.80 1.10 7.47
C LEU A 192 25.13 0.20 8.52
N VAL A 193 25.91 -0.55 9.30
CA VAL A 193 25.38 -1.41 10.37
C VAL A 193 24.60 -0.61 11.40
N LEU A 194 25.12 0.55 11.84
CA LEU A 194 24.41 1.41 12.79
C LEU A 194 23.08 1.91 12.23
N LYS A 195 23.03 2.25 10.94
CA LYS A 195 21.79 2.66 10.26
C LYS A 195 20.79 1.53 10.14
N ILE A 196 21.23 0.36 9.67
CA ILE A 196 20.38 -0.84 9.54
C ILE A 196 19.82 -1.24 10.91
N CYS A 197 20.65 -1.25 11.96
CA CYS A 197 20.21 -1.65 13.29
C CYS A 197 19.37 -0.61 14.01
N ARG A 198 19.29 0.62 13.52
CA ARG A 198 18.39 1.67 14.02
C ARG A 198 17.23 1.93 13.07
N ALA A 199 17.06 1.11 12.03
CA ALA A 199 15.94 1.23 11.12
C ALA A 199 14.62 1.10 11.90
N GLU A 200 13.69 2.00 11.60
CA GLU A 200 12.35 1.93 12.15
C GLU A 200 11.59 0.73 11.57
N PRO A 201 10.66 0.16 12.33
CA PRO A 201 9.83 -0.93 11.85
C PRO A 201 9.10 -0.57 10.56
N SER A 202 9.11 -1.51 9.61
CA SER A 202 8.46 -1.33 8.33
C SER A 202 6.96 -1.51 8.47
N PRO A 203 6.13 -0.67 7.82
CA PRO A 203 4.71 -0.94 7.72
C PRO A 203 4.52 -2.30 7.04
N ILE A 204 3.64 -3.13 7.60
CA ILE A 204 3.34 -4.45 7.03
C ILE A 204 2.83 -4.22 5.60
N PRO A 205 3.46 -4.83 4.57
CA PRO A 205 3.00 -4.68 3.20
C PRO A 205 1.54 -5.10 3.10
N VAL A 206 0.71 -4.17 2.60
CA VAL A 206 -0.66 -4.47 2.20
C VAL A 206 -0.58 -5.58 1.16
N SER A 207 -1.30 -6.67 1.38
CA SER A 207 -1.22 -7.89 0.58
C SER A 207 -1.26 -7.63 -0.93
N ASP A 208 -0.26 -8.12 -1.67
CA ASP A 208 -0.21 -8.15 -3.15
C ASP A 208 -1.18 -9.17 -3.77
N ALA A 209 -1.88 -9.98 -2.97
CA ALA A 209 -3.11 -10.62 -3.47
C ALA A 209 -4.04 -9.46 -3.83
N GLY A 210 -4.33 -9.27 -5.13
CA GLY A 210 -5.05 -8.10 -5.64
C GLY A 210 -6.21 -7.77 -4.73
N CYS A 211 -6.18 -6.56 -4.13
CA CYS A 211 -7.04 -6.17 -3.02
C CYS A 211 -7.55 -7.38 -2.24
N GLY A 212 -6.68 -8.03 -1.46
CA GLY A 212 -7.14 -8.98 -0.45
C GLY A 212 -8.28 -8.28 0.27
N THR A 213 -9.47 -8.85 0.16
CA THR A 213 -10.77 -8.18 0.18
C THR A 213 -11.18 -7.61 1.53
N ARG A 214 -10.28 -6.97 2.28
CA ARG A 214 -10.46 -6.68 3.71
C ARG A 214 -9.64 -5.49 4.22
N GLN A 215 -9.54 -4.40 3.46
CA GLN A 215 -9.11 -3.12 4.04
C GLN A 215 -10.28 -2.14 3.93
N PRO A 216 -10.71 -1.50 5.04
CA PRO A 216 -11.74 -0.49 5.00
C PRO A 216 -11.33 0.68 4.12
N ALA A 217 -12.10 0.99 3.08
CA ALA A 217 -11.83 2.10 2.19
C ALA A 217 -13.10 2.63 1.51
N ASP A 218 -13.21 3.96 1.44
CA ASP A 218 -14.25 4.64 0.67
C ASP A 218 -13.66 5.14 -0.64
N VAL A 219 -14.16 4.62 -1.77
CA VAL A 219 -13.69 4.97 -3.10
C VAL A 219 -14.77 5.77 -3.82
N LEU A 220 -14.50 7.03 -4.13
CA LEU A 220 -15.39 7.88 -4.93
C LEU A 220 -14.83 8.05 -6.34
N PHE A 221 -15.58 7.60 -7.35
CA PHE A 221 -15.26 7.86 -8.75
C PHE A 221 -15.93 9.15 -9.22
N ALA A 222 -15.16 10.21 -9.36
CA ALA A 222 -15.60 11.45 -9.99
C ALA A 222 -15.21 11.45 -11.47
N HIS A 223 -16.16 11.66 -12.39
CA HIS A 223 -15.86 11.83 -13.81
C HIS A 223 -16.67 12.96 -14.47
N ASP A 224 -16.05 13.61 -15.47
CA ASP A 224 -16.69 14.65 -16.28
C ASP A 224 -17.27 14.02 -17.56
N SER A 225 -18.59 13.92 -17.63
CA SER A 225 -19.30 13.52 -18.84
C SER A 225 -19.73 14.68 -19.72
N ALA A 226 -19.77 15.90 -19.19
CA ALA A 226 -20.23 17.09 -19.88
C ALA A 226 -19.38 17.41 -21.11
N ASN A 227 -18.06 17.30 -20.99
CA ASN A 227 -17.11 17.64 -22.06
C ASN A 227 -16.57 16.42 -22.82
N ALA A 228 -16.71 15.22 -22.24
CA ALA A 228 -16.16 14.00 -22.82
C ALA A 228 -16.95 13.54 -24.06
N GLY A 229 -18.29 13.68 -24.05
CA GLY A 229 -19.15 13.14 -25.09
C GLY A 229 -19.33 11.62 -25.00
N VAL A 230 -20.43 11.12 -25.56
CA VAL A 230 -20.98 9.78 -25.30
C VAL A 230 -19.97 8.63 -25.41
N SER A 231 -19.15 8.61 -26.47
CA SER A 231 -18.20 7.52 -26.71
C SER A 231 -17.09 7.47 -25.65
N ARG A 232 -16.53 8.63 -25.27
CA ARG A 232 -15.47 8.72 -24.26
C ARG A 232 -16.01 8.50 -22.85
N THR A 233 -17.19 9.04 -22.54
CA THR A 233 -17.90 8.71 -21.30
C THR A 233 -18.11 7.20 -21.19
N LYS A 234 -18.55 6.53 -22.26
CA LYS A 234 -18.70 5.06 -22.26
C LYS A 234 -17.39 4.32 -21.98
N GLN A 235 -16.27 4.79 -22.53
CA GLN A 235 -14.95 4.21 -22.24
C GLN A 235 -14.55 4.41 -20.77
N THR A 236 -14.76 5.61 -20.22
CA THR A 236 -14.52 5.90 -18.80
C THR A 236 -15.38 5.04 -17.88
N LEU A 237 -16.66 4.89 -18.20
CA LEU A 237 -17.59 4.02 -17.47
C LEU A 237 -17.16 2.55 -17.53
N ASN A 238 -16.72 2.06 -18.69
CA ASN A 238 -16.22 0.70 -18.83
C ASN A 238 -14.93 0.48 -18.03
N PHE A 239 -14.06 1.48 -17.97
CA PHE A 239 -12.88 1.45 -17.13
C PHE A 239 -13.25 1.37 -15.64
N ILE A 240 -14.15 2.25 -15.16
CA ILE A 240 -14.63 2.21 -13.77
C ILE A 240 -15.27 0.86 -13.46
N LYS A 241 -16.14 0.34 -14.34
CA LYS A 241 -16.72 -1.02 -14.23
C LYS A 241 -15.63 -2.09 -14.10
N SER A 242 -14.54 -2.00 -14.86
CA SER A 242 -13.44 -2.96 -14.78
C SER A 242 -12.69 -2.90 -13.45
N VAL A 243 -12.50 -1.71 -12.88
CA VAL A 243 -11.85 -1.52 -11.58
C VAL A 243 -12.74 -2.01 -10.44
N VAL A 244 -14.02 -1.62 -10.45
CA VAL A 244 -15.00 -1.98 -9.40
C VAL A 244 -15.29 -3.47 -9.39
N LYS A 245 -15.18 -4.16 -10.53
CA LYS A 245 -15.27 -5.64 -10.58
C LYS A 245 -14.19 -6.33 -9.76
N GLU A 246 -13.05 -5.68 -9.53
CA GLU A 246 -11.97 -6.23 -8.70
C GLU A 246 -12.15 -5.94 -7.20
N PHE A 247 -13.17 -5.16 -6.80
CA PHE A 247 -13.47 -4.85 -5.40
C PHE A 247 -14.47 -5.84 -4.79
N ASP A 248 -14.27 -6.16 -3.51
CA ASP A 248 -15.24 -6.84 -2.66
C ASP A 248 -15.96 -5.79 -1.83
N ILE A 249 -17.16 -5.44 -2.30
CA ILE A 249 -17.93 -4.29 -1.81
C ILE A 249 -18.87 -4.79 -0.73
N ASP A 250 -18.65 -4.32 0.49
CA ASP A 250 -19.50 -4.59 1.63
C ASP A 250 -19.39 -3.46 2.66
N PRO A 251 -20.35 -3.35 3.60
CA PRO A 251 -20.40 -2.23 4.54
C PRO A 251 -19.19 -2.12 5.50
N GLU A 252 -18.44 -3.19 5.73
CA GLU A 252 -17.34 -3.25 6.71
C GLU A 252 -15.95 -3.05 6.05
N HIS A 253 -15.86 -3.15 4.72
CA HIS A 253 -14.60 -3.03 3.99
C HIS A 253 -14.65 -1.93 2.92
N ILE A 254 -14.91 -2.28 1.66
CA ILE A 254 -14.85 -1.31 0.57
C ILE A 254 -16.24 -0.79 0.25
N GLN A 255 -16.42 0.52 0.34
CA GLN A 255 -17.61 1.20 -0.15
C GLN A 255 -17.25 2.03 -1.39
N VAL A 256 -18.14 2.03 -2.38
CA VAL A 256 -17.91 2.69 -3.65
C VAL A 256 -19.04 3.66 -3.96
N GLY A 257 -18.68 4.91 -4.23
CA GLY A 257 -19.57 5.94 -4.75
C GLY A 257 -19.17 6.40 -6.15
N GLY A 258 -20.08 7.05 -6.86
CA GLY A 258 -19.82 7.63 -8.18
C GLY A 258 -20.49 9.00 -8.33
N GLU A 259 -19.76 9.96 -8.88
CA GLU A 259 -20.24 11.31 -9.17
C GLU A 259 -20.03 11.66 -10.64
N ASP A 260 -21.12 12.05 -11.32
CA ASP A 260 -21.11 12.52 -12.70
C ASP A 260 -21.36 14.01 -12.77
N PHE A 261 -20.39 14.76 -13.30
CA PHE A 261 -20.53 16.18 -13.53
C PHE A 261 -21.17 16.42 -14.90
N LEU A 262 -22.49 16.21 -14.99
CA LEU A 262 -23.32 16.67 -16.10
C LEU A 262 -23.83 18.08 -15.84
N ILE A 263 -23.75 18.93 -16.87
CA ILE A 263 -24.16 20.33 -16.88
C ILE A 263 -25.53 20.56 -16.21
N ASN A 264 -25.55 21.45 -15.21
CA ASN A 264 -26.72 22.17 -14.66
C ASN A 264 -27.84 21.41 -13.92
N ASN A 265 -27.58 20.28 -13.28
CA ASN A 265 -28.30 19.89 -12.07
C ASN A 265 -27.46 18.85 -11.32
N PHE A 266 -27.13 19.13 -10.06
CA PHE A 266 -26.43 18.20 -9.18
C PHE A 266 -27.26 16.92 -9.04
N LEU A 267 -26.92 15.89 -9.82
CA LEU A 267 -27.44 14.55 -9.60
C LEU A 267 -26.48 13.89 -8.59
N PHE A 268 -26.78 14.05 -7.31
CA PHE A 268 -26.12 13.28 -6.24
C PHE A 268 -26.49 11.81 -6.41
N ILE A 269 -25.57 10.99 -6.91
CA ILE A 269 -25.78 9.55 -7.00
C ILE A 269 -25.10 8.91 -5.78
N LEU A 270 -25.93 8.69 -4.76
CA LEU A 270 -25.79 7.79 -3.61
C LEU A 270 -24.57 8.02 -2.69
N SER A 271 -24.90 8.48 -1.47
CA SER A 271 -24.03 8.59 -0.31
C SER A 271 -23.46 7.23 0.11
N LEU A 272 -22.21 7.23 0.58
CA LEU A 272 -21.43 6.16 1.23
C LEU A 272 -22.08 5.61 2.54
N SER A 273 -23.40 5.51 2.60
CA SER A 273 -24.14 5.04 3.78
C SER A 273 -25.33 4.14 3.45
N SER A 274 -25.77 4.05 2.19
CA SER A 274 -26.79 3.09 1.80
C SER A 274 -26.13 1.79 1.35
N ILE A 275 -26.23 0.76 2.20
CA ILE A 275 -25.93 -0.66 1.97
C ILE A 275 -26.08 -1.01 0.48
N MET A 276 -24.98 -0.93 -0.28
CA MET A 276 -24.98 -1.26 -1.70
C MET A 276 -24.19 -2.53 -1.90
N ILE A 277 -24.92 -3.60 -2.19
CA ILE A 277 -24.37 -4.87 -2.64
C ILE A 277 -23.80 -4.65 -4.05
N ARG A 278 -22.63 -5.23 -4.35
CA ARG A 278 -21.92 -5.21 -5.66
C ARG A 278 -22.84 -5.32 -6.89
N TYR A 279 -23.93 -6.08 -6.78
CA TYR A 279 -24.95 -6.27 -7.82
C TYR A 279 -25.74 -4.99 -8.16
N LEU A 280 -26.10 -4.17 -7.14
CA LEU A 280 -26.87 -2.94 -7.32
C LEU A 280 -26.05 -1.84 -8.00
N PHE A 281 -24.76 -1.72 -7.66
CA PHE A 281 -23.86 -0.75 -8.30
C PHE A 281 -23.65 -1.06 -9.78
N LEU A 282 -23.35 -2.32 -10.09
CA LEU A 282 -23.14 -2.76 -11.47
C LEU A 282 -24.41 -2.65 -12.32
N ASN A 283 -25.59 -2.93 -11.77
CA ASN A 283 -26.87 -2.79 -12.47
C ASN A 283 -27.29 -1.33 -12.69
N TYR A 284 -27.04 -0.44 -11.72
CA TYR A 284 -27.33 0.99 -11.90
C TYR A 284 -26.49 1.61 -13.03
N TYR A 285 -25.19 1.29 -13.07
CA TYR A 285 -24.31 1.66 -14.17
C TYR A 285 -24.62 0.95 -15.49
N PHE A 286 -25.44 -0.12 -15.47
CA PHE A 286 -26.01 -0.75 -16.67
C PHE A 286 -27.25 0.00 -17.15
N THR A 287 -28.11 0.49 -16.26
CA THR A 287 -29.32 1.25 -16.64
C THR A 287 -29.03 2.62 -17.25
N MET A 288 -27.91 3.26 -16.88
CA MET A 288 -27.42 4.48 -17.56
C MET A 288 -26.99 4.23 -19.01
N GLU A 289 -26.81 2.96 -19.41
CA GLU A 289 -26.48 2.56 -20.79
C GLU A 289 -27.72 2.57 -21.71
N GLU A 290 -28.95 2.55 -21.15
CA GLU A 290 -30.20 2.44 -21.92
C GLU A 290 -31.20 3.60 -21.78
N SER A 291 -31.10 4.46 -20.75
CA SER A 291 -32.16 5.46 -20.49
C SER A 291 -31.84 6.86 -21.01
N ARG A 292 -32.39 7.23 -22.18
CA ARG A 292 -32.70 8.63 -22.54
C ARG A 292 -34.09 9.08 -22.05
N SER A 293 -34.82 8.28 -21.28
CA SER A 293 -36.18 8.57 -20.80
C SER A 293 -36.31 8.40 -19.28
N LEU A 294 -35.56 9.19 -18.52
CA LEU A 294 -35.47 9.10 -17.05
C LEU A 294 -36.68 9.64 -16.26
N SER A 295 -37.79 10.05 -16.90
CA SER A 295 -38.99 10.48 -16.15
C SER A 295 -39.98 9.36 -15.83
N LEU A 296 -39.98 8.25 -16.58
CA LEU A 296 -40.99 7.19 -16.47
C LEU A 296 -40.48 5.91 -15.78
N SER A 297 -39.17 5.63 -15.81
CA SER A 297 -38.62 4.43 -15.15
C SER A 297 -38.46 4.61 -13.63
N LEU A 298 -38.25 5.85 -13.17
CA LEU A 298 -38.10 6.19 -11.76
C LEU A 298 -39.40 6.03 -10.96
N SER A 299 -40.58 6.21 -11.58
CA SER A 299 -41.87 6.00 -10.90
C SER A 299 -42.20 4.51 -10.72
N LEU A 300 -41.86 3.67 -11.71
CA LEU A 300 -42.05 2.23 -11.63
C LEU A 300 -41.10 1.58 -10.62
N SER A 301 -39.83 1.96 -10.56
CA SER A 301 -38.87 1.40 -9.61
C SER A 301 -39.16 1.80 -8.16
N LEU A 302 -39.59 3.04 -7.91
CA LEU A 302 -40.03 3.47 -6.57
C LEU A 302 -41.30 2.72 -6.12
N SER A 303 -42.23 2.46 -7.04
CA SER A 303 -43.46 1.72 -6.74
C SER A 303 -43.20 0.24 -6.40
N ILE A 304 -42.24 -0.39 -7.09
CA ILE A 304 -41.80 -1.76 -6.82
C ILE A 304 -41.03 -1.83 -5.49
N TYR A 305 -40.20 -0.83 -5.18
CA TYR A 305 -39.47 -0.76 -3.92
C TYR A 305 -40.42 -0.56 -2.73
N LEU A 306 -41.44 0.30 -2.85
CA LEU A 306 -42.44 0.51 -1.81
C LEU A 306 -43.35 -0.71 -1.61
N SER A 307 -43.70 -1.41 -2.70
CA SER A 307 -44.57 -2.60 -2.63
C SER A 307 -43.84 -3.83 -2.10
N ILE A 308 -42.55 -4.03 -2.40
CA ILE A 308 -41.72 -5.08 -1.78
C ILE A 308 -41.48 -4.79 -0.30
N TYR A 309 -41.24 -3.52 0.07
CA TYR A 309 -41.03 -3.12 1.46
C TYR A 309 -42.31 -3.23 2.31
N LEU A 310 -43.50 -3.02 1.72
CA LEU A 310 -44.79 -3.19 2.39
C LEU A 310 -45.29 -4.66 2.41
N SER A 311 -44.75 -5.55 1.59
CA SER A 311 -45.15 -6.97 1.54
C SER A 311 -44.24 -7.92 2.31
N ILE A 312 -43.08 -7.45 2.79
CA ILE A 312 -42.18 -8.22 3.66
C ILE A 312 -42.28 -7.66 5.10
N SER A 313 -43.26 -8.21 5.83
CA SER A 313 -43.42 -8.29 7.30
C SER A 313 -44.47 -7.39 7.99
N PRO A 314 -45.59 -8.00 8.41
CA PRO A 314 -46.18 -7.76 9.72
C PRO A 314 -46.17 -9.02 10.62
N SER A 315 -45.24 -9.96 10.44
CA SER A 315 -45.25 -11.20 11.23
C SER A 315 -43.89 -11.90 11.29
N LEU A 316 -42.98 -11.38 12.10
CA LEU A 316 -41.84 -12.15 12.65
C LEU A 316 -41.17 -11.35 13.79
N PHE A 317 -41.93 -11.07 14.85
CA PHE A 317 -41.36 -10.75 16.16
C PHE A 317 -42.16 -11.47 17.24
N HIS A 318 -41.64 -12.61 17.68
CA HIS A 318 -41.97 -13.20 18.97
C HIS A 318 -40.67 -13.52 19.72
N TYR A 319 -40.50 -12.78 20.81
CA TYR A 319 -39.77 -13.05 22.06
C TYR A 319 -38.41 -13.77 22.04
N CYS A 320 -37.38 -13.05 22.51
CA CYS A 320 -36.68 -13.29 23.80
C CYS A 320 -35.51 -12.30 23.94
N LEU A 321 -35.68 -11.23 24.73
CA LEU A 321 -35.13 -11.03 26.09
C LEU A 321 -33.60 -10.76 26.15
N PHE A 322 -33.28 -9.51 26.51
CA PHE A 322 -31.98 -8.91 26.91
C PHE A 322 -31.26 -9.70 28.05
N PRO A 323 -29.95 -9.44 28.40
CA PRO A 323 -29.30 -8.13 28.38
C PRO A 323 -27.78 -8.02 28.05
N SER A 324 -27.37 -6.75 27.91
CA SER A 324 -26.02 -6.17 28.08
C SER A 324 -25.08 -6.18 26.87
N LEU A 325 -24.78 -4.98 26.34
CA LEU A 325 -23.42 -4.43 26.37
C LEU A 325 -23.39 -3.01 25.78
N SER A 326 -22.77 -2.14 26.57
CA SER A 326 -22.39 -0.77 26.32
C SER A 326 -21.34 -0.63 25.20
N HIS A 327 -21.35 0.55 24.55
CA HIS A 327 -20.33 1.18 23.69
C HIS A 327 -20.50 1.09 22.17
N PHE A 328 -20.98 2.18 21.57
CA PHE A 328 -20.41 2.74 20.32
C PHE A 328 -20.73 4.24 20.23
N PRO A 329 -19.73 5.15 20.25
CA PRO A 329 -19.92 6.55 19.89
C PRO A 329 -19.19 6.85 18.58
N PHE A 330 -19.90 7.05 17.46
CA PHE A 330 -19.39 7.82 16.32
C PHE A 330 -20.54 8.50 15.58
N ALA A 331 -20.97 9.66 16.09
CA ALA A 331 -21.60 10.66 15.25
C ALA A 331 -20.46 11.52 14.66
N ARG A 332 -20.19 11.43 13.36
CA ARG A 332 -19.27 12.34 12.66
C ARG A 332 -20.09 13.47 12.03
N MET A 333 -19.89 14.68 12.54
CA MET A 333 -20.43 15.93 12.02
C MET A 333 -19.42 16.51 11.01
N PHE A 334 -19.85 16.82 9.79
CA PHE A 334 -19.00 17.44 8.77
C PHE A 334 -19.19 18.96 8.75
N PHE A 335 -18.08 19.71 8.78
CA PHE A 335 -18.05 21.14 8.49
C PHE A 335 -17.53 21.35 7.05
N LEU A 336 -18.26 22.11 6.24
CA LEU A 336 -17.81 22.60 4.94
C LEU A 336 -17.48 24.09 5.06
N ILE A 337 -16.22 24.46 4.79
CA ILE A 337 -15.78 25.86 4.72
C ILE A 337 -15.76 26.28 3.24
N PHE A 338 -16.53 27.30 2.87
CA PHE A 338 -16.54 27.88 1.53
C PHE A 338 -15.83 29.24 1.50
N HIS A 339 -14.95 29.44 0.51
CA HIS A 339 -14.29 30.72 0.22
C HIS A 339 -14.88 31.32 -1.07
N ASN A 340 -16.12 31.82 -1.02
CA ASN A 340 -16.63 32.82 -1.98
C ASN A 340 -18.01 33.38 -1.55
N PRO A 341 -18.19 34.71 -1.36
CA PRO A 341 -19.45 35.28 -0.85
C PRO A 341 -20.62 35.29 -1.85
N PHE A 342 -20.41 34.93 -3.12
CA PHE A 342 -21.51 34.84 -4.10
C PHE A 342 -22.35 33.54 -4.01
N PHE A 343 -21.93 32.57 -3.20
CA PHE A 343 -22.58 31.26 -3.06
C PHE A 343 -23.65 31.19 -1.94
N LEU A 344 -23.79 32.23 -1.11
CA LEU A 344 -24.61 32.18 0.11
C LEU A 344 -26.12 32.45 -0.09
N SER A 345 -26.55 33.06 -1.20
CA SER A 345 -27.98 33.42 -1.37
C SER A 345 -28.87 32.30 -1.93
N LYS A 346 -28.29 31.22 -2.45
CA LYS A 346 -29.04 30.08 -3.03
C LYS A 346 -29.00 28.80 -2.18
N LEU A 347 -28.23 28.75 -1.09
CA LEU A 347 -28.16 27.59 -0.19
C LEU A 347 -29.25 27.58 0.90
N THR A 348 -29.94 28.69 1.14
CA THR A 348 -30.83 28.84 2.31
C THR A 348 -32.17 28.11 2.19
N SER A 349 -32.61 27.73 0.99
CA SER A 349 -33.89 27.05 0.75
C SER A 349 -33.80 25.53 0.74
N SER A 350 -32.63 24.95 0.46
CA SER A 350 -32.43 23.50 0.33
C SER A 350 -31.79 22.87 1.56
N LEU A 351 -30.98 23.60 2.34
CA LEU A 351 -30.51 23.11 3.65
C LEU A 351 -31.63 23.03 4.69
N SER A 352 -32.64 23.91 4.60
CA SER A 352 -33.77 23.91 5.52
C SER A 352 -34.63 22.64 5.36
N LEU A 353 -34.81 22.16 4.13
CA LEU A 353 -35.53 20.91 3.83
C LEU A 353 -34.75 19.67 4.31
N PHE A 354 -33.42 19.69 4.17
CA PHE A 354 -32.54 18.60 4.58
C PHE A 354 -32.47 18.46 6.12
N LEU A 355 -32.44 19.59 6.84
CA LEU A 355 -32.55 19.61 8.30
C LEU A 355 -33.95 19.19 8.79
N PHE A 356 -35.02 19.50 8.05
CA PHE A 356 -36.39 19.11 8.42
C PHE A 356 -36.65 17.61 8.28
N LEU A 357 -36.11 16.97 7.23
CA LEU A 357 -36.24 15.52 6.99
C LEU A 357 -35.40 14.67 7.95
N SER A 358 -34.23 15.18 8.37
CA SER A 358 -33.37 14.50 9.35
C SER A 358 -33.89 14.66 10.79
N PHE A 359 -34.55 15.79 11.13
CA PHE A 359 -35.23 15.96 12.42
C PHE A 359 -36.51 15.12 12.56
N SER A 360 -37.28 14.94 11.49
CA SER A 360 -38.54 14.18 11.51
C SER A 360 -38.33 12.66 11.63
N LEU A 361 -37.26 12.10 11.05
CA LEU A 361 -36.88 10.69 11.29
C LEU A 361 -36.38 10.45 12.73
N SER A 362 -35.76 11.46 13.36
CA SER A 362 -35.26 11.35 14.75
C SER A 362 -36.39 11.44 15.80
N PHE A 363 -37.46 12.17 15.50
CA PHE A 363 -38.62 12.30 16.41
C PHE A 363 -39.56 11.09 16.40
N HIS A 364 -39.59 10.31 15.31
CA HIS A 364 -40.50 9.16 15.24
C HIS A 364 -40.05 7.95 16.10
N PHE A 365 -38.85 8.00 16.70
CA PHE A 365 -38.30 6.95 17.56
C PHE A 365 -38.34 7.25 19.08
N SER A 366 -39.00 8.33 19.54
CA SER A 366 -38.95 8.73 20.97
C SER A 366 -40.29 8.95 21.69
N LEU A 367 -41.43 8.53 21.12
CA LEU A 367 -42.73 8.60 21.79
C LEU A 367 -43.37 7.22 21.96
N PHE A 368 -42.87 6.42 22.91
CA PHE A 368 -43.68 5.47 23.68
C PHE A 368 -42.90 5.06 24.94
N ARG A 369 -43.16 5.73 26.07
CA ARG A 369 -42.84 5.24 27.41
C ARG A 369 -44.14 5.27 28.23
N PRO A 370 -44.63 4.13 28.75
CA PRO A 370 -45.75 4.13 29.68
C PRO A 370 -45.31 4.66 31.03
N ALA A 371 -46.17 5.47 31.65
CA ALA A 371 -46.01 5.93 33.01
C ALA A 371 -46.21 4.77 33.98
N PHE A 372 -45.22 4.51 34.85
CA PHE A 372 -45.42 3.88 36.15
C PHE A 372 -44.77 4.78 37.19
N ASN A 373 -45.63 5.38 38.02
CA ASN A 373 -45.28 6.21 39.16
C ASN A 373 -45.35 5.30 40.39
N ASN A 374 -44.28 5.28 41.19
CA ASN A 374 -44.29 4.68 42.52
C ASN A 374 -44.91 5.68 43.50
N ASN A 375 -45.99 5.24 44.17
CA ASN A 375 -46.17 5.36 45.61
C ASN A 375 -46.99 4.15 46.08
#